data_AF-A0A4S2J618-F1
#
_entry.id   AF-A0A4S2J618-F1
#
_cell.length_a   1.000
_cell.length_b   1.000
_cell.length_c   1.000
_cell.angle_alpha   90.00
_cell.angle_beta   90.00
_cell.angle_gamma   90.00
#
_symmetry.space_group_name_H-M   'P 1'
#
loop_
_entity.id
_entity.type
_entity.pdbx_description
1 polymer ?
#
loop_
_entity_poly.entity_id
_entity_poly.type
_entity_poly.pdbx_seq_one_letter_code
_entity_poly.pdbx_strand_id
1 'polypeptide(L)'
;MTDELPVRIVDGRVVRAPGVGPVAMVWLPVDGQVISKIPPRKGNRHWLHETVGIRSPEFDDDRWKLPRSSLVRLVTAAIDRYGFIVLWRDMSRLSQCTRACLEATGVECQCSCLGAHHGQDAAGWFERVGDAVVADRGEFTRTAVVYGARGSDADAVVYEGKLAGERYRVDRAGRRDWPAAAQFMCASCMTVRAAVWDHCHTHGFVRAPLCNRCNTRYWQGWRPQQGRATHSRNFDDSYYRWCPEHSSVRRRCSA
;
A
#
# COMPACT_ATOMS: atom_id res chain seq x y z
N MET A 1 -23.42 3.01 19.86
CA MET A 1 -23.66 1.60 19.49
C MET A 1 -22.73 1.28 18.35
N THR A 2 -21.56 0.71 18.63
CA THR A 2 -20.66 0.17 17.60
C THR A 2 -21.37 -1.04 16.99
N ASP A 3 -22.03 -0.81 15.86
CA ASP A 3 -22.64 -1.85 15.03
C ASP A 3 -21.55 -2.91 14.78
N GLU A 4 -21.71 -4.12 15.32
CA GLU A 4 -20.70 -5.16 15.15
C GLU A 4 -20.54 -5.45 13.65
N LEU A 5 -19.35 -5.23 13.10
CA LEU A 5 -19.08 -5.47 11.68
C LEU A 5 -19.39 -6.95 11.34
N PRO A 6 -20.14 -7.23 10.25
CA PRO A 6 -20.52 -8.59 9.88
C PRO A 6 -19.34 -9.54 9.63
N VAL A 7 -18.17 -8.98 9.34
CA VAL A 7 -16.89 -9.69 9.23
C VAL A 7 -15.88 -8.94 10.09
N ARG A 8 -15.17 -9.67 10.93
CA ARG A 8 -14.16 -9.11 11.85
C ARG A 8 -12.93 -10.01 11.96
N ILE A 9 -11.84 -9.44 12.44
CA ILE A 9 -10.61 -10.18 12.74
C ILE A 9 -10.46 -10.26 14.24
N VAL A 10 -10.50 -11.48 14.77
CA VAL A 10 -10.34 -11.77 16.20
C VAL A 10 -9.19 -12.75 16.33
N ASP A 11 -8.15 -12.38 17.08
CA ASP A 11 -6.96 -13.20 17.31
C ASP A 11 -6.34 -13.77 16.02
N GLY A 12 -6.28 -12.94 14.97
CA GLY A 12 -5.72 -13.33 13.68
C GLY A 12 -6.59 -14.32 12.89
N ARG A 13 -7.88 -14.47 13.23
CA ARG A 13 -8.85 -15.30 12.51
C ARG A 13 -10.01 -14.45 12.00
N VAL A 14 -10.49 -14.80 10.81
CA VAL A 14 -11.69 -14.19 10.22
C VAL A 14 -12.91 -14.78 10.91
N VAL A 15 -13.64 -13.96 11.66
CA VAL A 15 -14.92 -14.30 12.29
C VAL A 15 -16.05 -13.64 11.50
N ARG A 16 -17.13 -14.37 11.30
CA ARG A 16 -18.28 -13.95 10.48
C ARG A 16 -19.54 -14.01 11.33
N ALA A 17 -20.41 -13.02 11.18
CA ALA A 17 -21.75 -13.08 11.76
C ALA A 17 -22.60 -14.20 11.10
N PRO A 18 -23.60 -14.75 11.79
CA PRO A 18 -24.54 -15.70 11.20
C PRO A 18 -25.16 -15.17 9.89
N GLY A 19 -25.28 -16.02 8.88
CA GLY A 19 -25.82 -15.64 7.57
C GLY A 19 -24.82 -15.00 6.60
N VAL A 20 -23.61 -14.63 7.05
CA VAL A 20 -22.55 -14.13 6.15
C VAL A 20 -21.87 -15.31 5.44
N GLY A 21 -21.87 -15.27 4.11
CA GLY A 21 -21.27 -16.29 3.25
C GLY A 21 -19.74 -16.44 3.39
N PRO A 22 -19.10 -17.25 2.53
CA PRO A 22 -17.64 -17.32 2.47
C PRO A 22 -17.05 -15.95 2.12
N VAL A 23 -16.01 -15.53 2.85
CA VAL A 23 -15.36 -14.22 2.68
C VAL A 23 -14.12 -14.38 1.81
N ALA A 24 -13.94 -13.48 0.84
CA ALA A 24 -12.72 -13.42 0.06
C ALA A 24 -11.54 -13.00 0.95
N MET A 25 -10.38 -13.62 0.74
CA MET A 25 -9.16 -13.28 1.46
C MET A 25 -8.05 -13.02 0.47
N VAL A 26 -7.26 -12.00 0.71
CA VAL A 26 -6.08 -11.66 -0.08
C VAL A 26 -4.89 -11.47 0.86
N TRP A 27 -3.76 -12.06 0.48
CA TRP A 27 -2.49 -11.89 1.15
C TRP A 27 -1.56 -11.11 0.23
N LEU A 28 -0.94 -10.09 0.80
CA LEU A 28 0.16 -9.33 0.23
C LEU A 28 1.41 -9.63 1.07
N PRO A 29 2.22 -10.64 0.69
CA PRO A 29 3.48 -10.94 1.37
C PRO A 29 4.46 -9.76 1.26
N VAL A 30 5.65 -9.81 1.86
CA VAL A 30 6.65 -8.73 1.67
C VAL A 30 7.16 -8.67 0.22
N ASP A 31 7.26 -9.83 -0.43
CA ASP A 31 7.75 -10.00 -1.80
C ASP A 31 6.78 -10.87 -2.63
N GLY A 32 6.99 -10.99 -3.95
CA GLY A 32 6.29 -11.98 -4.79
C GLY A 32 4.93 -11.56 -5.32
N GLN A 33 4.01 -12.51 -5.55
CA GLN A 33 2.67 -12.24 -6.09
C GLN A 33 1.64 -11.92 -4.98
N VAL A 34 0.53 -11.30 -5.36
CA VAL A 34 -0.67 -11.27 -4.52
C VAL A 34 -1.27 -12.68 -4.51
N ILE A 35 -1.54 -13.20 -3.32
CA ILE A 35 -2.15 -14.52 -3.16
C ILE A 35 -3.62 -14.29 -2.76
N SER A 36 -4.57 -14.86 -3.48
CA SER A 36 -5.99 -14.64 -3.22
C SER A 36 -6.74 -15.95 -3.08
N LYS A 37 -7.56 -16.07 -2.03
CA LYS A 37 -8.53 -17.13 -1.82
C LYS A 37 -9.93 -16.52 -1.95
N ILE A 38 -10.49 -16.60 -3.15
CA ILE A 38 -11.85 -16.15 -3.42
C ILE A 38 -12.84 -17.32 -3.28
N PRO A 39 -14.08 -17.07 -2.80
CA PRO A 39 -15.11 -18.10 -2.72
C PRO A 39 -15.29 -18.84 -4.07
N PRO A 40 -15.34 -20.18 -4.08
CA PRO A 40 -15.49 -20.95 -5.32
C PRO A 40 -16.85 -20.65 -5.96
N ARG A 41 -16.81 -20.14 -7.20
CA ARG A 41 -18.00 -19.82 -8.00
C ARG A 41 -17.69 -20.01 -9.48
N LYS A 42 -18.67 -20.51 -10.23
CA LYS A 42 -18.57 -20.63 -11.70
C LYS A 42 -18.20 -19.27 -12.30
N GLY A 43 -17.21 -19.27 -13.21
CA GLY A 43 -16.76 -18.04 -13.89
C GLY A 43 -15.75 -17.19 -13.12
N ASN A 44 -15.17 -17.65 -12.00
CA ASN A 44 -14.14 -16.89 -11.26
C ASN A 44 -12.94 -16.48 -12.14
N ARG A 45 -12.46 -17.39 -13.01
CA ARG A 45 -11.37 -17.08 -13.95
C ARG A 45 -11.75 -15.95 -14.91
N HIS A 46 -12.94 -16.03 -15.49
CA HIS A 46 -13.45 -15.00 -16.40
C HIS A 46 -13.66 -13.66 -15.68
N TRP A 47 -14.16 -13.68 -14.45
CA TRP A 47 -14.31 -12.48 -13.62
C TRP A 47 -12.96 -11.82 -13.28
N LEU A 48 -11.93 -12.61 -12.94
CA LEU A 48 -10.57 -12.09 -12.75
C LEU A 48 -10.01 -11.46 -14.03
N HIS A 49 -10.34 -12.05 -15.19
CA HIS A 49 -9.95 -11.51 -16.49
C HIS A 49 -10.66 -10.20 -16.80
N GLU A 50 -11.98 -10.18 -16.84
CA GLU A 50 -12.77 -9.02 -17.29
C GLU A 50 -12.77 -7.88 -16.28
N THR A 51 -13.08 -8.18 -15.01
CA THR A 51 -13.28 -7.15 -13.99
C THR A 51 -11.95 -6.69 -13.40
N VAL A 52 -11.06 -7.64 -13.06
CA VAL A 52 -9.77 -7.35 -12.42
C VAL A 52 -8.64 -7.20 -13.46
N GLY A 53 -8.88 -7.50 -14.74
CA GLY A 53 -7.92 -7.29 -15.84
C GLY A 53 -6.71 -8.20 -15.79
N ILE A 54 -6.83 -9.37 -15.18
CA ILE A 54 -5.74 -10.33 -15.04
C ILE A 54 -5.78 -11.29 -16.22
N ARG A 55 -4.83 -11.16 -17.14
CA ARG A 55 -4.77 -11.96 -18.38
C ARG A 55 -4.56 -13.45 -18.13
N SER A 56 -3.63 -13.78 -17.24
CA SER A 56 -3.22 -15.16 -16.95
C SER A 56 -3.21 -15.41 -15.44
N PRO A 57 -4.37 -15.54 -14.79
CA PRO A 57 -4.42 -15.85 -13.37
C PRO A 57 -4.00 -17.30 -13.15
N GLU A 58 -2.96 -17.51 -12.35
CA GLU A 58 -2.50 -18.83 -11.96
C GLU A 58 -3.34 -19.33 -10.78
N PHE A 59 -3.82 -20.56 -10.86
CA PHE A 59 -4.58 -21.19 -9.79
C PHE A 59 -3.83 -22.44 -9.33
N ASP A 60 -3.56 -22.50 -8.03
CA ASP A 60 -2.77 -23.53 -7.38
C ASP A 60 -3.47 -23.92 -6.07
N ASP A 61 -3.80 -25.20 -5.93
CA ASP A 61 -4.67 -25.76 -4.89
C ASP A 61 -6.02 -25.02 -4.72
N ASP A 62 -6.06 -24.06 -3.79
CA ASP A 62 -7.22 -23.26 -3.43
C ASP A 62 -6.97 -21.75 -3.55
N ARG A 63 -5.86 -21.36 -4.18
CA ARG A 63 -5.35 -19.98 -4.24
C ARG A 63 -5.05 -19.54 -5.66
N TRP A 64 -5.33 -18.27 -5.89
CA TRP A 64 -4.93 -17.55 -7.08
C TRP A 64 -3.64 -16.79 -6.82
N LYS A 65 -2.65 -16.93 -7.70
CA LYS A 65 -1.45 -16.10 -7.73
C LYS A 65 -1.66 -15.01 -8.78
N LEU A 66 -1.63 -13.76 -8.32
CA LEU A 66 -2.05 -12.60 -9.10
C LEU A 66 -0.93 -11.54 -9.11
N PRO A 67 -0.83 -10.74 -10.18
CA PRO A 67 0.09 -9.60 -10.21
C PRO A 67 -0.17 -8.67 -9.03
N ARG A 68 0.87 -8.13 -8.39
CA ARG A 68 0.72 -7.21 -7.26
C ARG A 68 -0.11 -5.97 -7.63
N SER A 69 0.05 -5.48 -8.86
CA SER A 69 -0.73 -4.37 -9.46
C SER A 69 -2.22 -4.60 -9.58
N SER A 70 -2.68 -5.83 -9.40
CA SER A 70 -4.12 -6.11 -9.36
C SER A 70 -4.76 -5.83 -8.00
N LEU A 71 -3.99 -5.62 -6.92
CA LEU A 71 -4.50 -5.61 -5.56
C LEU A 71 -5.69 -4.66 -5.36
N VAL A 72 -5.54 -3.39 -5.76
CA VAL A 72 -6.60 -2.38 -5.57
C VAL A 72 -7.86 -2.79 -6.32
N ARG A 73 -7.71 -3.21 -7.59
CA ARG A 73 -8.84 -3.63 -8.43
C ARG A 73 -9.50 -4.90 -7.89
N LEU A 74 -8.70 -5.84 -7.39
CA LEU A 74 -9.18 -7.08 -6.79
C LEU A 74 -9.99 -6.78 -5.53
N VAL A 75 -9.48 -5.91 -4.65
CA VAL A 75 -10.17 -5.52 -3.42
C VAL A 75 -11.50 -4.84 -3.76
N THR A 76 -11.51 -3.83 -4.63
CA THR A 76 -12.75 -3.17 -5.06
C THR A 76 -13.74 -4.15 -5.68
N ALA A 77 -13.31 -4.95 -6.66
CA ALA A 77 -14.20 -5.89 -7.34
C ALA A 77 -14.72 -7.00 -6.39
N ALA A 78 -13.91 -7.41 -5.40
CA ALA A 78 -14.33 -8.41 -4.42
C ALA A 78 -15.35 -7.87 -3.44
N ILE A 79 -15.27 -6.59 -3.05
CA ILE A 79 -16.32 -5.92 -2.27
C ILE A 79 -17.64 -5.96 -3.04
N ASP A 80 -17.63 -5.59 -4.33
CA ASP A 80 -18.84 -5.60 -5.15
C ASP A 80 -19.44 -7.00 -5.30
N ARG A 81 -18.58 -8.02 -5.45
CA ARG A 81 -19.01 -9.40 -5.73
C ARG A 81 -19.39 -10.21 -4.48
N TYR A 82 -18.70 -9.99 -3.37
CA TYR A 82 -18.80 -10.82 -2.17
C TYR A 82 -19.23 -10.04 -0.92
N GLY A 83 -19.39 -8.72 -1.02
CA GLY A 83 -19.72 -7.82 0.09
C GLY A 83 -18.52 -7.48 0.98
N PHE A 84 -17.64 -8.46 1.24
CA PHE A 84 -16.47 -8.30 2.09
C PHE A 84 -15.22 -9.00 1.54
N ILE A 85 -14.05 -8.41 1.81
CA ILE A 85 -12.75 -9.01 1.60
C ILE A 85 -11.80 -8.70 2.76
N VAL A 86 -10.99 -9.68 3.16
CA VAL A 86 -9.94 -9.48 4.17
C VAL A 86 -8.59 -9.36 3.48
N LEU A 87 -7.90 -8.24 3.70
CA LEU A 87 -6.53 -8.02 3.25
C LEU A 87 -5.55 -8.31 4.38
N TRP A 88 -4.72 -9.34 4.22
CA TRP A 88 -3.57 -9.64 5.04
C TRP A 88 -2.31 -9.06 4.40
N ARG A 89 -1.52 -8.29 5.14
CA ARG A 89 -0.27 -7.70 4.65
C ARG A 89 0.88 -7.99 5.59
N ASP A 90 1.97 -8.48 5.03
CA ASP A 90 3.21 -8.71 5.77
C ASP A 90 4.09 -7.45 5.78
N MET A 91 4.65 -7.13 6.94
CA MET A 91 5.55 -6.00 7.17
C MET A 91 6.74 -6.44 8.04
N SER A 92 7.98 -6.11 7.67
CA SER A 92 9.18 -6.45 8.47
C SER A 92 9.12 -5.87 9.90
N ARG A 93 9.50 -6.67 10.93
CA ARG A 93 9.51 -6.30 12.36
C ARG A 93 10.81 -5.66 12.86
N LEU A 94 11.98 -6.12 12.38
CA LEU A 94 13.24 -6.00 13.13
C LEU A 94 14.29 -5.05 12.56
N SER A 95 13.99 -4.36 11.50
CA SER A 95 14.98 -3.58 10.81
C SER A 95 15.35 -2.34 11.72
N GLN A 96 16.58 -2.10 12.17
CA GLN A 96 16.94 -0.87 12.94
C GLN A 96 17.98 -0.08 12.14
N CYS A 97 18.00 1.26 12.24
CA CYS A 97 18.86 2.06 11.38
C CYS A 97 20.29 2.10 11.93
N THR A 98 21.23 1.67 11.10
CA THR A 98 22.67 1.69 11.38
C THR A 98 23.28 3.05 11.09
N ARG A 99 24.51 3.30 11.55
CA ARG A 99 25.29 4.51 11.18
C ARG A 99 25.40 4.68 9.67
N ALA A 100 25.72 3.60 8.95
CA ALA A 100 25.75 3.60 7.50
C ALA A 100 24.39 3.96 6.86
N CYS A 101 23.25 3.70 7.52
CA CYS A 101 21.92 4.11 7.07
C CYS A 101 21.59 5.58 7.43
N LEU A 102 22.00 6.04 8.61
CA LEU A 102 21.82 7.44 9.03
C LEU A 102 22.68 8.39 8.18
N GLU A 103 23.93 8.01 7.89
CA GLU A 103 24.89 8.81 7.13
C GLU A 103 24.89 8.46 5.63
N ALA A 104 24.03 7.54 5.20
CA ALA A 104 23.95 7.11 3.81
C ALA A 104 23.49 8.25 2.89
N THR A 105 24.30 8.52 1.87
CA THR A 105 23.92 9.33 0.71
C THR A 105 23.20 8.50 -0.38
N GLY A 106 23.22 7.17 -0.24
CA GLY A 106 22.48 6.22 -1.07
C GLY A 106 21.01 6.07 -0.66
N VAL A 107 20.29 5.09 -1.20
CA VAL A 107 18.82 4.93 -1.11
C VAL A 107 18.40 3.56 -0.56
N GLU A 108 19.39 2.71 -0.29
CA GLU A 108 19.19 1.40 0.30
C GLU A 108 19.01 1.55 1.81
N CYS A 109 17.76 1.46 2.25
CA CYS A 109 17.41 1.42 3.66
C CYS A 109 16.83 0.04 3.98
N GLN A 110 17.56 -0.72 4.81
CA GLN A 110 17.14 -2.03 5.30
C GLN A 110 16.65 -1.94 6.76
N CYS A 111 16.27 -0.75 7.25
CA CYS A 111 15.76 -0.50 8.60
C CYS A 111 14.21 -0.32 8.69
N SER A 112 13.62 -0.59 9.87
CA SER A 112 12.18 -0.60 10.20
C SER A 112 11.66 0.78 10.51
N CYS A 113 12.55 1.77 10.57
CA CYS A 113 12.15 3.16 10.47
C CYS A 113 11.61 3.47 9.05
N LEU A 114 11.86 2.58 8.07
CA LEU A 114 11.37 2.69 6.70
C LEU A 114 11.91 3.93 5.97
N GLY A 115 13.17 4.31 6.26
CA GLY A 115 13.84 5.47 5.66
C GLY A 115 13.58 6.80 6.37
N ALA A 116 12.76 6.83 7.42
CA ALA A 116 12.42 8.04 8.17
C ALA A 116 13.63 8.81 8.74
N HIS A 117 14.76 8.13 8.94
CA HIS A 117 16.01 8.70 9.47
C HIS A 117 17.21 8.53 8.52
N HIS A 118 16.95 8.09 7.29
CA HIS A 118 18.00 7.79 6.31
C HIS A 118 18.60 9.09 5.75
N GLY A 119 19.93 9.21 5.81
CA GLY A 119 20.64 10.44 5.40
C GLY A 119 20.49 11.65 6.35
N GLN A 120 20.09 11.44 7.61
CA GLN A 120 19.99 12.50 8.63
C GLN A 120 21.27 12.61 9.48
N ASP A 121 21.60 13.83 9.91
CA ASP A 121 22.73 14.07 10.83
C ASP A 121 22.45 13.44 12.21
N ALA A 122 23.40 12.65 12.72
CA ALA A 122 23.23 11.77 13.89
C ALA A 122 23.17 12.52 15.24
N ALA A 123 23.16 13.86 15.23
CA ALA A 123 23.37 14.71 16.40
C ALA A 123 22.20 14.78 17.41
N GLY A 124 21.08 14.10 17.16
CA GLY A 124 19.80 14.43 17.82
C GLY A 124 19.35 13.58 19.01
N TRP A 125 19.42 12.24 18.96
CA TRP A 125 18.64 11.45 19.95
C TRP A 125 18.99 9.96 20.12
N PHE A 126 20.08 9.46 19.54
CA PHE A 126 20.41 8.03 19.62
C PHE A 126 21.76 7.82 20.32
N GLU A 127 21.76 7.02 21.38
CA GLU A 127 22.99 6.56 22.03
C GLU A 127 23.72 5.58 21.09
N ARG A 128 25.00 5.84 20.84
CA ARG A 128 25.84 5.11 19.87
C ARG A 128 26.00 3.64 20.27
N VAL A 129 25.46 2.73 19.47
CA VAL A 129 25.84 1.30 19.50
C VAL A 129 26.41 0.92 18.13
N GLY A 130 27.61 0.30 18.11
CA GLY A 130 28.47 0.14 16.93
C GLY A 130 27.95 -0.73 15.77
N ASP A 131 28.78 -0.85 14.72
CA ASP A 131 28.45 -1.30 13.36
C ASP A 131 28.13 -2.81 13.17
N ALA A 132 27.18 -3.37 13.93
CA ALA A 132 26.70 -4.75 13.69
C ALA A 132 25.17 -4.81 13.67
N VAL A 133 24.58 -5.08 12.49
CA VAL A 133 23.21 -5.62 12.43
C VAL A 133 23.30 -7.11 12.67
N VAL A 134 23.18 -7.51 13.93
CA VAL A 134 23.04 -8.91 14.30
C VAL A 134 21.57 -9.30 14.06
N ALA A 135 21.31 -9.77 12.84
CA ALA A 135 20.13 -10.53 12.37
C ALA A 135 18.95 -9.79 11.69
N ASP A 136 18.72 -10.11 10.40
CA ASP A 136 17.37 -10.34 9.87
C ASP A 136 16.98 -11.77 10.25
N ARG A 137 16.00 -11.94 11.14
CA ARG A 137 15.47 -13.26 11.49
C ARG A 137 14.25 -13.66 10.66
N GLY A 138 13.96 -12.97 9.55
CA GLY A 138 12.76 -13.24 8.74
C GLY A 138 11.47 -12.92 9.47
N GLU A 139 11.52 -12.10 10.54
CA GLU A 139 10.35 -11.77 11.34
C GLU A 139 9.55 -10.66 10.67
N PHE A 140 8.36 -10.99 10.19
CA PHE A 140 7.36 -10.05 9.71
C PHE A 140 6.13 -10.04 10.62
N THR A 141 5.55 -8.86 10.83
CA THR A 141 4.20 -8.68 11.35
C THR A 141 3.25 -8.81 10.19
N ARG A 142 2.27 -9.71 10.32
CA ARG A 142 1.11 -9.72 9.46
C ARG A 142 0.01 -8.86 10.09
N THR A 143 -0.39 -7.80 9.40
CA THR A 143 -1.57 -6.99 9.74
C THR A 143 -2.71 -7.39 8.83
N ALA A 144 -3.95 -7.32 9.31
CA ALA A 144 -5.10 -7.53 8.47
C ALA A 144 -6.20 -6.50 8.68
N VAL A 145 -6.92 -6.24 7.60
CA VAL A 145 -7.98 -5.24 7.51
C VAL A 145 -9.15 -5.86 6.77
N VAL A 146 -10.35 -5.65 7.31
CA VAL A 146 -11.60 -6.03 6.62
C VAL A 146 -12.06 -4.86 5.76
N TYR A 147 -12.41 -5.13 4.51
CA TYR A 147 -13.06 -4.20 3.60
C TYR A 147 -14.48 -4.66 3.29
N GLY A 148 -15.42 -3.72 3.20
CA GLY A 148 -16.78 -3.94 2.73
C GLY A 148 -17.40 -2.71 2.09
N ALA A 149 -18.70 -2.77 1.79
CA ALA A 149 -19.42 -1.72 1.04
C ALA A 149 -19.40 -0.33 1.71
N ARG A 150 -19.24 -0.26 3.04
CA ARG A 150 -19.10 0.99 3.81
C ARG A 150 -17.65 1.49 3.92
N GLY A 151 -16.68 0.77 3.36
CA GLY A 151 -15.24 1.03 3.53
C GLY A 151 -14.54 -0.07 4.32
N SER A 152 -13.37 0.23 4.89
CA SER A 152 -12.68 -0.67 5.81
C SER A 152 -13.34 -0.70 7.19
N ASP A 153 -12.93 -1.65 8.03
CA ASP A 153 -13.18 -1.65 9.49
C ASP A 153 -12.72 -0.37 10.21
N ALA A 154 -11.87 0.43 9.55
CA ALA A 154 -11.48 1.74 10.00
C ALA A 154 -12.40 2.87 9.49
N ASP A 155 -13.51 2.59 8.80
CA ASP A 155 -14.41 3.55 8.11
C ASP A 155 -13.73 4.43 7.04
N ALA A 156 -12.69 3.90 6.38
CA ALA A 156 -12.00 4.58 5.29
C ALA A 156 -12.16 3.82 3.97
N VAL A 157 -12.32 4.54 2.86
CA VAL A 157 -12.59 3.93 1.55
C VAL A 157 -11.34 3.79 0.69
N VAL A 158 -11.41 2.95 -0.33
CA VAL A 158 -10.33 2.81 -1.32
C VAL A 158 -10.30 4.04 -2.23
N TYR A 159 -9.10 4.56 -2.47
CA TYR A 159 -8.91 5.68 -3.39
C TYR A 159 -8.97 5.20 -4.85
N GLU A 160 -9.83 5.81 -5.64
CA GLU A 160 -10.08 5.44 -7.04
C GLU A 160 -9.73 6.58 -8.00
N GLY A 161 -8.86 7.50 -7.60
CA GLY A 161 -8.48 8.63 -8.47
C GLY A 161 -9.44 9.81 -8.40
N LYS A 162 -10.07 10.06 -7.24
CA LYS A 162 -11.02 11.18 -7.06
C LYS A 162 -10.42 12.55 -7.40
N LEU A 163 -9.09 12.70 -7.30
CA LEU A 163 -8.34 13.91 -7.67
C LEU A 163 -7.40 13.66 -8.87
N ALA A 164 -7.68 12.64 -9.69
CA ALA A 164 -6.88 12.38 -10.89
C ALA A 164 -6.96 13.57 -11.84
N GLY A 165 -5.80 14.06 -12.30
CA GLY A 165 -5.71 15.27 -13.14
C GLY A 165 -5.66 16.59 -12.38
N GLU A 166 -5.91 16.59 -11.07
CA GLU A 166 -5.78 17.80 -10.26
C GLU A 166 -4.30 18.13 -10.00
N ARG A 167 -3.94 19.41 -10.14
CA ARG A 167 -2.60 19.88 -9.75
C ARG A 167 -2.54 20.07 -8.24
N TYR A 168 -1.45 19.60 -7.64
CA TYR A 168 -1.18 19.77 -6.22
C TYR A 168 -1.05 21.24 -5.86
N ARG A 169 -1.77 21.62 -4.80
CA ARG A 169 -1.76 22.97 -4.23
C ARG A 169 -1.25 22.89 -2.80
N VAL A 170 -0.20 23.62 -2.49
CA VAL A 170 0.41 23.64 -1.15
C VAL A 170 -0.52 24.34 -0.16
N ASP A 171 -1.18 25.40 -0.60
CA ASP A 171 -2.06 26.21 0.22
C ASP A 171 -3.36 25.45 0.59
N ARG A 172 -3.85 25.65 1.81
CA ARG A 172 -5.08 25.01 2.28
C ARG A 172 -6.32 25.59 1.61
N ALA A 173 -6.31 26.87 1.26
CA ALA A 173 -7.44 27.54 0.63
C ALA A 173 -7.77 26.92 -0.74
N GLY A 174 -6.74 26.65 -1.54
CA GLY A 174 -6.82 26.03 -2.85
C GLY A 174 -7.23 24.57 -2.83
N ARG A 175 -7.25 23.92 -1.65
CA ARG A 175 -7.70 22.54 -1.41
C ARG A 175 -9.02 22.47 -0.64
N ARG A 176 -9.75 23.59 -0.50
CA ARG A 176 -10.99 23.65 0.31
C ARG A 176 -12.03 22.61 -0.12
N ASP A 177 -12.14 22.36 -1.43
CA ASP A 177 -13.13 21.43 -1.99
C ASP A 177 -12.60 19.99 -2.10
N TRP A 178 -11.38 19.73 -1.63
CA TRP A 178 -10.81 18.39 -1.67
C TRP A 178 -11.32 17.55 -0.49
N PRO A 179 -11.60 16.25 -0.72
CA PRO A 179 -11.86 15.36 0.39
C PRO A 179 -10.64 15.27 1.31
N ALA A 180 -10.89 15.10 2.60
CA ALA A 180 -9.80 14.91 3.55
C ALA A 180 -9.09 13.59 3.25
N ALA A 181 -7.75 13.59 3.26
CA ALA A 181 -6.97 12.38 3.00
C ALA A 181 -7.36 11.23 3.95
N ALA A 182 -7.69 11.56 5.21
CA ALA A 182 -8.14 10.60 6.22
C ALA A 182 -9.41 9.82 5.84
N GLN A 183 -10.23 10.31 4.91
CA GLN A 183 -11.39 9.57 4.40
C GLN A 183 -10.98 8.32 3.60
N PHE A 184 -9.72 8.26 3.16
CA PHE A 184 -9.19 7.17 2.35
C PHE A 184 -8.21 6.31 3.13
N MET A 185 -8.11 5.04 2.75
CA MET A 185 -6.99 4.20 3.12
C MET A 185 -5.73 4.67 2.39
N CYS A 186 -4.57 4.52 3.03
CA CYS A 186 -3.29 4.75 2.40
C CYS A 186 -3.17 3.91 1.12
N ALA A 187 -3.08 4.55 -0.03
CA ALA A 187 -3.03 3.87 -1.32
C ALA A 187 -1.75 3.02 -1.50
N SER A 188 -0.72 3.25 -0.68
CA SER A 188 0.49 2.42 -0.66
C SER A 188 0.34 1.21 0.25
N CYS A 189 -0.03 1.42 1.52
CA CYS A 189 -0.02 0.33 2.49
C CYS A 189 -1.35 -0.44 2.59
N MET A 190 -2.49 0.19 2.30
CA MET A 190 -3.83 -0.38 2.43
C MET A 190 -4.10 -0.99 3.83
N THR A 191 -3.40 -0.51 4.86
CA THR A 191 -3.54 -1.03 6.24
C THR A 191 -3.89 0.03 7.26
N VAL A 192 -3.77 1.31 6.91
CA VAL A 192 -4.14 2.44 7.77
C VAL A 192 -4.80 3.55 6.96
N ARG A 193 -5.50 4.46 7.63
CA ARG A 193 -5.98 5.71 7.03
C ARG A 193 -4.82 6.52 6.48
N ALA A 194 -5.05 7.20 5.36
CA ALA A 194 -4.12 8.18 4.85
C ALA A 194 -4.14 9.45 5.74
N ALA A 195 -3.07 10.22 5.66
CA ALA A 195 -2.91 11.46 6.41
C ALA A 195 -2.61 12.64 5.47
N VAL A 196 -2.03 12.37 4.30
CA VAL A 196 -1.54 13.39 3.38
C VAL A 196 -1.88 13.04 1.93
N TRP A 197 -1.99 14.07 1.10
CA TRP A 197 -2.08 13.94 -0.35
C TRP A 197 -0.68 13.96 -0.94
N ASP A 198 -0.28 12.88 -1.59
CA ASP A 198 0.97 12.82 -2.34
C ASP A 198 0.77 13.34 -3.78
N HIS A 199 1.85 13.84 -4.38
CA HIS A 199 1.83 14.37 -5.74
C HIS A 199 3.11 14.06 -6.51
N CYS A 200 3.02 14.14 -7.84
CA CYS A 200 4.16 14.02 -8.72
C CYS A 200 4.98 15.31 -8.69
N HIS A 201 6.26 15.24 -8.31
CA HIS A 201 7.13 16.41 -8.32
C HIS A 201 7.60 16.83 -9.73
N THR A 202 7.44 15.96 -10.73
CA THR A 202 7.78 16.28 -12.13
C THR A 202 6.68 17.06 -12.84
N HIS A 203 5.43 16.62 -12.70
CA HIS A 203 4.29 17.19 -13.43
C HIS A 203 3.37 18.03 -12.52
N GLY A 204 3.49 17.87 -11.20
CA GLY A 204 2.71 18.60 -10.21
C GLY A 204 1.33 18.00 -9.94
N PHE A 205 0.94 16.89 -10.56
CA PHE A 205 -0.39 16.28 -10.35
C PHE A 205 -0.48 15.46 -9.07
N VAL A 206 -1.63 15.51 -8.40
CA VAL A 206 -1.94 14.63 -7.27
C VAL A 206 -1.86 13.17 -7.73
N ARG A 207 -1.19 12.32 -6.93
CA ARG A 207 -1.12 10.88 -7.20
C ARG A 207 -2.17 10.15 -6.36
N ALA A 208 -2.00 10.12 -5.05
CA ALA A 208 -2.89 9.37 -4.16
C ALA A 208 -2.79 9.83 -2.69
N PRO A 209 -3.75 9.47 -1.82
CA PRO A 209 -3.64 9.74 -0.40
C PRO A 209 -2.76 8.67 0.27
N LEU A 210 -1.81 9.09 1.08
CA LEU A 210 -0.85 8.23 1.79
C LEU A 210 -0.86 8.48 3.28
N CYS A 211 -0.50 7.48 4.09
CA CYS A 211 -0.11 7.71 5.48
C CYS A 211 1.26 8.40 5.53
N ASN A 212 1.56 9.12 6.62
CA ASN A 212 2.82 9.87 6.76
C ASN A 212 4.05 8.99 6.51
N ARG A 213 4.07 7.78 7.08
CA ARG A 213 5.12 6.79 6.90
C ARG A 213 5.35 6.42 5.43
N CYS A 214 4.28 6.19 4.66
CA CYS A 214 4.39 5.92 3.24
C CYS A 214 4.79 7.17 2.46
N ASN A 215 4.26 8.35 2.79
CA ASN A 215 4.55 9.59 2.07
C ASN A 215 6.02 10.03 2.19
N THR A 216 6.59 10.01 3.39
CA THR A 216 7.99 10.38 3.64
C THR A 216 8.96 9.52 2.82
N ARG A 217 8.64 8.24 2.63
CA ARG A 217 9.41 7.33 1.78
C ARG A 217 9.55 7.83 0.34
N TYR A 218 8.53 8.48 -0.22
CA TYR A 218 8.54 8.97 -1.59
C TYR A 218 9.24 10.33 -1.71
N TRP A 219 9.13 11.18 -0.70
CA TRP A 219 9.64 12.56 -0.74
C TRP A 219 11.17 12.72 -0.83
N GLN A 220 11.96 11.66 -0.59
CA GLN A 220 13.43 11.74 -0.56
C GLN A 220 14.15 11.67 -1.94
N GLY A 221 13.43 11.74 -3.07
CA GLY A 221 13.93 12.34 -4.33
C GLY A 221 15.35 11.98 -4.86
N TRP A 222 15.73 10.71 -5.00
CA TRP A 222 16.99 10.35 -5.70
C TRP A 222 16.87 10.46 -7.24
N ARG A 223 17.92 10.95 -7.91
CA ARG A 223 17.98 11.30 -9.36
C ARG A 223 19.09 10.53 -10.12
N PRO A 224 18.95 10.34 -11.45
CA PRO A 224 18.97 9.01 -12.08
C PRO A 224 20.34 8.47 -12.55
N GLN A 225 21.46 9.10 -12.19
CA GLN A 225 22.75 8.82 -12.85
C GLN A 225 23.72 7.95 -12.04
N GLN A 226 23.49 7.69 -10.74
CA GLN A 226 24.48 7.04 -9.86
C GLN A 226 23.92 6.24 -8.65
N GLY A 227 23.09 5.20 -8.84
CA GLY A 227 22.75 4.26 -7.74
C GLY A 227 21.26 4.03 -7.38
N ARG A 228 20.68 3.02 -8.02
CA ARG A 228 19.80 1.95 -7.49
C ARG A 228 18.83 2.26 -6.32
N ALA A 229 17.94 3.23 -6.45
CA ALA A 229 16.74 3.28 -5.59
C ALA A 229 15.70 2.27 -6.10
N THR A 230 15.60 1.08 -5.49
CA THR A 230 14.53 0.15 -5.84
C THR A 230 13.23 0.58 -5.16
N HIS A 231 12.12 0.63 -5.91
CA HIS A 231 10.77 0.83 -5.38
C HIS A 231 10.51 -0.04 -4.14
N SER A 232 9.59 0.37 -3.25
CA SER A 232 9.04 -0.60 -2.29
C SER A 232 8.63 -1.86 -3.02
N ARG A 233 9.11 -3.01 -2.60
CA ARG A 233 8.59 -4.31 -3.05
C ARG A 233 7.08 -4.49 -2.77
N ASN A 234 6.52 -3.63 -1.92
CA ASN A 234 5.09 -3.55 -1.59
C ASN A 234 4.33 -2.46 -2.34
N PHE A 235 4.85 -2.01 -3.48
CA PHE A 235 4.28 -0.97 -4.30
C PHE A 235 4.39 -1.35 -5.77
N ASP A 236 3.40 -0.97 -6.56
CA ASP A 236 3.42 -1.21 -8.00
C ASP A 236 3.10 0.09 -8.76
N ASP A 237 3.34 0.05 -10.06
CA ASP A 237 3.22 1.22 -10.94
C ASP A 237 1.79 1.78 -11.05
N SER A 238 0.76 1.03 -10.60
CA SER A 238 -0.62 1.53 -10.53
C SER A 238 -0.76 2.73 -9.59
N TYR A 239 0.22 2.99 -8.73
CA TYR A 239 0.28 4.24 -8.00
C TYR A 239 0.49 5.46 -8.89
N TYR A 240 1.46 5.38 -9.82
CA TYR A 240 1.81 6.50 -10.68
C TYR A 240 0.74 6.78 -11.73
N ARG A 241 -0.15 5.81 -12.01
CA ARG A 241 -1.22 5.90 -13.01
C ARG A 241 -2.16 7.10 -12.83
N TRP A 242 -2.22 7.66 -11.62
CA TRP A 242 -3.07 8.81 -11.31
C TRP A 242 -2.48 10.15 -11.74
N CYS A 243 -1.20 10.18 -12.10
CA CYS A 243 -0.63 11.29 -12.84
C CYS A 243 -1.00 11.14 -14.34
N PRO A 244 -1.69 12.10 -14.97
CA PRO A 244 -2.06 12.02 -16.39
C PRO A 244 -0.86 11.81 -17.32
N GLU A 245 0.31 12.33 -16.93
CA GLU A 245 1.55 12.25 -17.70
C GLU A 245 2.46 11.08 -17.28
N HIS A 246 1.95 10.08 -16.54
CA HIS A 246 2.80 9.00 -16.03
C HIS A 246 3.46 8.13 -17.12
N SER A 247 2.83 8.04 -18.30
CA SER A 247 3.32 7.32 -19.47
C SER A 247 4.26 8.17 -20.35
N SER A 248 4.52 9.43 -19.99
CA SER A 248 5.39 10.32 -20.76
C SER A 248 6.84 9.80 -20.78
N VAL A 249 7.31 9.43 -21.98
CA VAL A 249 8.70 8.97 -22.18
C VAL A 249 9.70 10.13 -22.03
N ARG A 250 9.27 11.37 -22.28
CA ARG A 250 10.12 12.56 -22.23
C ARG A 250 10.41 13.05 -20.81
N ARG A 251 9.47 12.86 -19.87
CA ARG A 251 9.62 13.21 -18.45
C ARG A 251 8.93 12.17 -17.59
N ARG A 252 9.70 11.27 -16.99
CA ARG A 252 9.14 10.25 -16.09
C ARG A 252 8.70 10.88 -14.78
N CYS A 253 7.63 10.36 -14.19
CA CYS A 253 7.20 10.78 -12.85
C CYS A 253 8.32 10.55 -11.82
N SER A 254 8.73 11.61 -11.13
CA SER A 254 9.55 11.52 -9.94
C SER A 254 8.71 11.45 -8.67
N ALA A 255 9.31 10.87 -7.64
CA ALA A 255 8.85 10.97 -6.27
C ALA A 255 9.25 12.31 -5.65
#